data_AF-A0A183CUZ2-F1
#
_entry.id   AF-A0A183CUZ2-F1
#
_cell.length_a   1.000
_cell.length_b   1.000
_cell.length_c   1.000
_cell.angle_alpha   90.00
_cell.angle_beta   90.00
_cell.angle_gamma   90.00
#
_symmetry.space_group_name_H-M   'P 1'
#
loop_
_entity.id
_entity.type
_entity.pdbx_description
1 polymer ?
#
loop_
_entity_poly.entity_id
_entity_poly.type
_entity_poly.pdbx_seq_one_letter_code
_entity_poly.pdbx_strand_id
1 'polypeptide(L)'
;MNFAGIHTFRGVIFSNNFNVTPSDYEDYHLNEASDGIESPGTMPEIAPGACQQYFALGSVIPEGTITFMSKLVFKTSSFNSLFNMPTMQRLCAIDSILDREMDLNGLNGSKLKRLPFSFNLPYYTMCLNMQQPSNSCYSLNIDDIEMFKSLILTCQSEDPPIQCQLPIAQQLSSMIFQRRDGPVDLEKPIYIAVVLPVTLSLDGRTNLHFYSNLLQRLKEDYDGNGLQLVGAQFGVKDGLFEEKIRGDARLGALAILLVVVIVLIYTNSFFFTFCIAAGLILSIGVAFFIYTIVFGVKFFPFLNLLAMILVVAVGADDAFLFMYQYRKHKKDASEKWSPLSSNDICKTLDKNSDKEELLEYHRRRVVSALSDALSHAAVAMFVTSATTAVAFFANVVSKIMVLRYSVLISSHRSGSFI
;
A
#
# COMPACT_ATOMS: atom_id res chain seq x y z
N MET A 1 13.88 -13.61 -8.09
CA MET A 1 13.17 -12.90 -7.01
C MET A 1 11.69 -13.17 -7.19
N ASN A 2 11.13 -14.05 -6.37
CA ASN A 2 9.73 -14.48 -6.45
C ASN A 2 8.80 -13.32 -6.06
N PHE A 3 8.17 -12.70 -7.05
CA PHE A 3 6.97 -11.88 -6.87
C PHE A 3 5.80 -12.83 -6.56
N ALA A 4 5.69 -13.28 -5.32
CA ALA A 4 4.54 -14.04 -4.82
C ALA A 4 4.10 -13.40 -3.49
N GLY A 5 2.98 -12.69 -3.50
CA GLY A 5 2.49 -12.02 -2.29
C GLY A 5 1.40 -10.96 -2.49
N ILE A 6 0.88 -10.77 -3.70
CA ILE A 6 -0.36 -10.00 -3.90
C ILE A 6 -1.47 -11.01 -4.20
N HIS A 7 -1.92 -11.73 -3.17
CA HIS A 7 -3.27 -12.28 -3.22
C HIS A 7 -4.21 -11.11 -2.96
N THR A 8 -4.78 -10.62 -4.06
CA THR A 8 -6.01 -9.84 -4.14
C THR A 8 -6.97 -10.21 -3.00
N PHE A 9 -7.21 -9.26 -2.11
CA PHE A 9 -8.29 -9.28 -1.14
C PHE A 9 -9.62 -9.39 -1.90
N ARG A 10 -10.15 -10.61 -2.02
CA ARG A 10 -11.58 -10.81 -2.28
C ARG A 10 -12.28 -10.37 -1.00
N GLY A 11 -12.82 -9.16 -0.99
CA GLY A 11 -13.54 -8.62 0.15
C GLY A 11 -14.64 -9.59 0.59
N VAL A 12 -14.49 -10.16 1.78
CA VAL A 12 -15.60 -10.83 2.46
C VAL A 12 -16.50 -9.70 2.96
N ILE A 13 -17.59 -9.45 2.24
CA ILE A 13 -18.55 -8.40 2.58
C ILE A 13 -19.40 -8.93 3.75
N PHE A 14 -19.16 -8.43 4.95
CA PHE A 14 -20.12 -8.49 6.04
C PHE A 14 -21.09 -7.31 5.86
N SER A 15 -22.39 -7.58 5.87
CA SER A 15 -23.39 -6.56 5.58
C SER A 15 -23.60 -5.65 6.79
N ASN A 16 -23.30 -4.37 6.63
CA ASN A 16 -23.94 -3.32 7.42
C ASN A 16 -25.36 -3.14 6.85
N ASN A 17 -26.36 -3.74 7.48
CA ASN A 17 -27.76 -3.33 7.27
C ASN A 17 -28.00 -2.02 8.04
N PHE A 18 -27.42 -0.92 7.54
CA PHE A 18 -27.96 0.40 7.78
C PHE A 18 -28.34 0.94 6.40
N ASN A 19 -29.65 1.00 6.13
CA ASN A 19 -30.18 1.65 4.94
C ASN A 19 -29.73 3.12 4.93
N VAL A 20 -28.71 3.44 4.16
CA VAL A 20 -28.42 4.81 3.74
C VAL A 20 -28.61 4.84 2.24
N THR A 21 -29.69 5.47 1.79
CA THR A 21 -30.02 5.65 0.38
C THR A 21 -29.11 6.70 -0.27
N PRO A 22 -28.85 6.62 -1.59
CA PRO A 22 -27.83 7.42 -2.26
C PRO A 22 -28.33 8.82 -2.71
N SER A 23 -29.12 9.51 -1.88
CA SER A 23 -29.64 10.86 -2.18
C SER A 23 -28.97 11.99 -1.41
N ASP A 24 -28.16 11.72 -0.38
CA ASP A 24 -27.67 12.78 0.53
C ASP A 24 -26.19 13.09 0.30
N TYR A 25 -25.80 13.25 -0.98
CA TYR A 25 -24.57 13.96 -1.34
C TYR A 25 -24.89 15.46 -1.39
N GLU A 26 -25.00 16.09 -0.23
CA GLU A 26 -24.77 17.53 -0.13
C GLU A 26 -23.55 17.81 0.74
N ASP A 27 -22.74 18.74 0.22
CA ASP A 27 -21.54 19.31 0.80
C ASP A 27 -21.72 19.67 2.28
N TYR A 28 -21.04 18.96 3.17
CA TYR A 28 -20.69 19.51 4.47
C TYR A 28 -19.25 20.00 4.45
N HIS A 29 -19.10 21.20 3.90
CA HIS A 29 -18.11 22.15 4.39
C HIS A 29 -18.26 22.27 5.91
N LEU A 30 -17.20 21.91 6.66
CA LEU A 30 -17.09 22.24 8.07
C LEU A 30 -17.11 23.78 8.21
N ASN A 31 -18.26 24.33 8.58
CA ASN A 31 -18.33 25.61 9.26
C ASN A 31 -17.91 25.38 10.70
N GLU A 32 -16.78 25.96 11.07
CA GLU A 32 -16.43 26.25 12.46
C GLU A 32 -17.51 27.18 13.02
N ALA A 33 -18.48 26.60 13.72
CA ALA A 33 -19.41 27.33 14.57
C ALA A 33 -19.40 26.67 15.94
N SER A 34 -18.81 27.42 16.87
CA SER A 34 -18.82 27.29 18.30
C SER A 34 -20.19 26.87 18.83
N ASP A 35 -20.35 25.61 19.21
CA ASP A 35 -21.29 25.20 20.25
C ASP A 35 -20.81 23.87 20.83
N GLY A 36 -20.58 23.87 22.15
CA GLY A 36 -20.44 22.70 23.01
C GLY A 36 -19.48 21.60 22.54
N ILE A 37 -18.24 21.64 23.01
CA ILE A 37 -17.38 20.44 23.10
C ILE A 37 -18.10 19.43 24.00
N GLU A 38 -18.90 18.53 23.42
CA GLU A 38 -19.15 17.23 24.06
C GLU A 38 -17.85 16.45 23.98
N SER A 39 -17.12 16.44 25.10
CA SER A 39 -16.09 15.46 25.36
C SER A 39 -16.61 14.07 24.99
N PRO A 40 -15.78 13.17 24.41
CA PRO A 40 -16.20 11.80 24.17
C PRO A 40 -16.53 11.19 25.53
N GLY A 41 -17.84 11.06 25.79
CA GLY A 41 -18.38 10.72 27.09
C GLY A 41 -17.74 9.45 27.64
N THR A 42 -17.36 9.52 28.91
CA THR A 42 -16.97 8.34 29.69
C THR A 42 -18.11 7.33 29.59
N MET A 43 -17.86 6.16 28.99
CA MET A 43 -18.84 5.07 28.98
C MET A 43 -19.17 4.70 30.43
N PRO A 44 -20.46 4.43 30.76
CA PRO A 44 -20.85 3.98 32.10
C PRO A 44 -20.13 2.67 32.43
N GLU A 45 -19.85 2.40 33.71
CA GLU A 45 -19.24 1.15 34.16
C GLU A 45 -20.01 -0.06 33.61
N ILE A 46 -19.43 -0.73 32.61
CA ILE A 46 -20.03 -1.92 31.97
C ILE A 46 -19.79 -3.13 32.89
N ALA A 47 -20.85 -3.90 33.07
CA ALA A 47 -21.07 -5.01 34.00
C ALA A 47 -20.03 -6.16 33.93
N PRO A 48 -19.88 -7.00 34.99
CA PRO A 48 -18.71 -7.86 35.23
C PRO A 48 -18.54 -9.11 34.32
N GLY A 49 -19.31 -9.28 33.23
CA GLY A 49 -19.21 -10.45 32.36
C GLY A 49 -19.56 -10.22 30.88
N ALA A 50 -19.01 -11.06 29.99
CA ALA A 50 -19.14 -10.91 28.54
C ALA A 50 -20.60 -10.91 28.05
N CYS A 51 -21.46 -11.75 28.65
CA CYS A 51 -22.86 -11.82 28.24
C CYS A 51 -23.63 -10.53 28.52
N GLN A 52 -23.38 -9.89 29.66
CA GLN A 52 -24.02 -8.62 29.99
C GLN A 52 -23.61 -7.53 29.02
N GLN A 53 -22.34 -7.52 28.59
CA GLN A 53 -21.86 -6.61 27.54
C GLN A 53 -22.62 -6.81 26.22
N TYR A 54 -22.89 -8.06 25.83
CA TYR A 54 -23.57 -8.36 24.56
C TYR A 54 -25.06 -8.00 24.59
N PHE A 55 -25.73 -8.21 25.72
CA PHE A 55 -27.11 -7.76 25.93
C PHE A 55 -27.23 -6.23 26.05
N ALA A 56 -26.19 -5.56 26.55
CA ALA A 56 -26.13 -4.11 26.64
C ALA A 56 -25.92 -3.42 25.27
N LEU A 57 -25.54 -4.17 24.24
CA LEU A 57 -25.38 -3.65 22.89
C LEU A 57 -26.74 -3.34 22.25
N GLY A 58 -26.89 -2.13 21.71
CA GLY A 58 -28.13 -1.61 21.13
C GLY A 58 -29.05 -0.92 22.15
N SER A 59 -28.80 -1.09 23.45
CA SER A 59 -29.52 -0.40 24.52
C SER A 59 -28.64 0.64 25.22
N VAL A 60 -27.58 0.20 25.89
CA VAL A 60 -26.64 1.04 26.65
C VAL A 60 -25.41 1.39 25.81
N ILE A 61 -24.95 0.46 24.98
CA ILE A 61 -23.83 0.66 24.06
C ILE A 61 -24.40 0.96 22.66
N PRO A 62 -24.19 2.17 22.10
CA PRO A 62 -24.66 2.50 20.76
C PRO A 62 -24.07 1.54 19.72
N GLU A 63 -24.90 1.06 18.79
CA GLU A 63 -24.49 0.09 17.76
C GLU A 63 -23.33 0.62 16.88
N GLY A 64 -23.31 1.94 16.64
CA GLY A 64 -22.21 2.61 15.92
C GLY A 64 -20.84 2.48 16.59
N THR A 65 -20.77 2.12 17.88
CA THR A 65 -19.47 1.93 18.56
C THR A 65 -18.68 0.78 17.96
N ILE A 66 -19.36 -0.28 17.50
CA ILE A 66 -18.73 -1.48 16.94
C ILE A 66 -18.10 -1.22 15.57
N THR A 67 -18.63 -0.26 14.80
CA THR A 67 -18.02 0.09 13.51
C THR A 67 -16.65 0.72 13.69
N PHE A 68 -16.39 1.34 14.85
CA PHE A 68 -15.11 1.92 15.22
C PHE A 68 -14.16 0.95 15.95
N MET A 69 -14.51 -0.32 16.05
CA MET A 69 -13.69 -1.35 16.69
C MET A 69 -12.87 -2.14 15.68
N SER A 70 -11.72 -2.60 16.14
CA SER A 70 -10.82 -3.45 15.37
C SER A 70 -11.44 -4.81 15.13
N LYS A 71 -11.26 -5.36 13.92
CA LYS A 71 -11.86 -6.65 13.52
C LYS A 71 -10.80 -7.60 12.99
N LEU A 72 -10.90 -8.87 13.34
CA LEU A 72 -10.11 -9.95 12.78
C LEU A 72 -11.03 -10.86 11.97
N VAL A 73 -10.53 -11.42 10.89
CA VAL A 73 -11.25 -12.38 10.06
C VAL A 73 -10.45 -13.66 10.01
N PHE A 74 -11.09 -14.74 10.44
CA PHE A 74 -10.51 -16.07 10.42
C PHE A 74 -11.23 -16.95 9.40
N LYS A 75 -10.48 -17.88 8.82
CA LYS A 75 -10.94 -18.93 7.93
C LYS A 75 -10.79 -20.26 8.64
N THR A 76 -11.84 -21.06 8.60
CA THR A 76 -11.82 -22.46 9.04
C THR A 76 -12.04 -23.41 7.87
N SER A 77 -11.58 -24.66 8.02
CA SER A 77 -11.70 -25.70 7.00
C SER A 77 -13.14 -26.12 6.70
N SER A 78 -13.99 -26.22 7.72
CA SER A 78 -15.38 -26.67 7.61
C SER A 78 -16.24 -26.09 8.74
N PHE A 79 -17.57 -26.18 8.60
CA PHE A 79 -18.48 -25.74 9.67
C PHE A 79 -18.27 -26.57 10.93
N ASN A 80 -18.10 -27.88 10.78
CA ASN A 80 -17.88 -28.77 11.91
C ASN A 80 -16.55 -28.49 12.64
N SER A 81 -15.47 -28.15 11.90
CA SER A 81 -14.19 -27.84 12.52
C SER A 81 -14.19 -26.55 13.35
N LEU A 82 -15.13 -25.64 13.06
CA LEU A 82 -15.32 -24.41 13.82
C LEU A 82 -15.74 -24.69 15.27
N PHE A 83 -16.70 -25.61 15.44
CA PHE A 83 -17.30 -25.95 16.73
C PHE A 83 -16.54 -27.07 17.46
N ASN A 84 -15.28 -27.30 17.12
CA ASN A 84 -14.42 -28.18 17.90
C ASN A 84 -13.91 -27.44 19.14
N MET A 85 -13.87 -28.13 20.29
CA MET A 85 -13.31 -27.62 21.54
C MET A 85 -11.94 -26.93 21.38
N PRO A 86 -10.93 -27.53 20.72
CA PRO A 86 -9.64 -26.86 20.52
C PRO A 86 -9.73 -25.58 19.67
N THR A 87 -10.63 -25.53 18.68
CA THR A 87 -10.81 -24.33 17.84
C THR A 87 -11.43 -23.20 18.65
N MET A 88 -12.45 -23.50 19.45
CA MET A 88 -13.12 -22.51 20.31
C MET A 88 -12.19 -21.99 21.42
N GLN A 89 -11.39 -22.86 22.04
CA GLN A 89 -10.37 -22.43 23.00
C GLN A 89 -9.33 -21.50 22.36
N ARG A 90 -8.89 -21.80 21.14
CA ARG A 90 -7.98 -20.92 20.39
C ARG A 90 -8.62 -19.58 20.02
N LEU A 91 -9.91 -19.53 19.70
CA LEU A 91 -10.62 -18.27 19.48
C LEU A 91 -10.75 -17.45 20.76
N CYS A 92 -10.93 -18.11 21.90
CA CYS A 92 -11.03 -17.42 23.19
C CYS A 92 -9.67 -16.86 23.65
N ALA A 93 -8.56 -17.52 23.29
CA ALA A 93 -7.21 -17.05 23.60
C ALA A 93 -6.81 -15.73 22.93
N ILE A 94 -7.60 -15.21 21.97
CA ILE A 94 -7.31 -13.93 21.31
C ILE A 94 -7.25 -12.78 22.33
N ASP A 95 -8.13 -12.79 23.33
CA ASP A 95 -8.20 -11.71 24.33
C ASP A 95 -6.95 -11.71 25.23
N SER A 96 -6.41 -12.88 25.58
CA SER A 96 -5.18 -12.97 26.37
C SER A 96 -3.94 -12.55 25.57
N ILE A 97 -3.90 -12.84 24.26
CA ILE A 97 -2.85 -12.35 23.36
C ILE A 97 -2.93 -10.82 23.27
N LEU A 98 -4.13 -10.28 23.10
CA LEU A 98 -4.35 -8.84 23.03
C LEU A 98 -3.91 -8.13 24.31
N ASP A 99 -4.34 -8.61 25.47
CA ASP A 99 -4.01 -8.01 26.77
C ASP A 99 -2.50 -8.06 27.02
N ARG A 100 -1.84 -9.17 26.68
CA ARG A 100 -0.37 -9.28 26.76
C ARG A 100 0.34 -8.25 25.88
N GLU A 101 -0.14 -8.01 24.66
CA GLU A 101 0.45 -6.99 23.78
C GLU A 101 0.16 -5.57 24.27
N MET A 102 -0.98 -5.34 24.92
CA MET A 102 -1.29 -4.05 25.54
C MET A 102 -0.37 -3.78 26.73
N ASP A 103 -0.12 -4.77 27.58
CA ASP A 103 0.81 -4.71 28.70
C ASP A 103 2.22 -4.34 28.24
N LEU A 104 2.74 -5.03 27.21
CA LEU A 104 4.08 -4.83 26.67
C LEU A 104 4.31 -3.42 26.09
N ASN A 105 3.26 -2.81 25.55
CA ASN A 105 3.33 -1.46 24.98
C ASN A 105 2.89 -0.37 25.97
N GLY A 106 2.58 -0.72 27.22
CA GLY A 106 2.15 0.24 28.25
C GLY A 106 0.79 0.89 27.96
N LEU A 107 -0.09 0.22 27.21
CA LEU A 107 -1.35 0.77 26.73
C LEU A 107 -2.56 0.50 27.65
N ASN A 108 -2.36 -0.12 28.81
CA ASN A 108 -3.44 -0.50 29.73
C ASN A 108 -4.24 0.66 30.30
N GLY A 109 -3.62 1.83 30.46
CA GLY A 109 -4.28 3.05 30.91
C GLY A 109 -4.81 3.93 29.77
N SER A 110 -4.63 3.51 28.51
CA SER A 110 -5.03 4.29 27.35
C SER A 110 -6.50 4.06 27.02
N LYS A 111 -7.18 5.07 26.43
CA LYS A 111 -8.56 4.96 25.92
C LYS A 111 -8.71 4.02 24.70
N LEU A 112 -7.72 3.16 24.45
CA LEU A 112 -7.66 2.26 23.31
C LEU A 112 -8.60 1.07 23.47
N LYS A 113 -8.56 0.41 24.64
CA LYS A 113 -9.50 -0.66 25.00
C LYS A 113 -10.74 0.00 25.61
N ARG A 114 -11.86 -0.06 24.87
CA ARG A 114 -13.14 0.53 25.30
C ARG A 114 -14.06 -0.48 25.98
N LEU A 115 -13.87 -1.77 25.69
CA LEU A 115 -14.69 -2.84 26.24
C LEU A 115 -13.82 -3.85 26.99
N PRO A 116 -14.36 -4.53 28.01
CA PRO A 116 -13.62 -5.56 28.73
C PRO A 116 -13.36 -6.81 27.88
N PHE A 117 -14.34 -7.24 27.07
CA PHE A 117 -14.29 -8.49 26.30
C PHE A 117 -14.43 -8.25 24.79
N SER A 118 -13.78 -9.08 23.97
CA SER A 118 -14.07 -9.12 22.52
C SER A 118 -15.45 -9.68 22.24
N PHE A 119 -16.01 -9.36 21.06
CA PHE A 119 -17.14 -10.12 20.51
C PHE A 119 -16.58 -11.30 19.72
N ASN A 120 -16.56 -12.46 20.38
CA ASN A 120 -16.03 -13.70 19.81
C ASN A 120 -17.05 -14.83 19.95
N LEU A 121 -16.89 -15.85 19.12
CA LEU A 121 -17.82 -16.98 19.08
C LEU A 121 -17.89 -17.77 20.43
N PRO A 122 -16.77 -18.06 21.12
CA PRO A 122 -16.80 -18.74 22.42
C PRO A 122 -17.62 -18.03 23.49
N TYR A 123 -17.49 -16.72 23.65
CA TYR A 123 -18.28 -15.97 24.64
C TYR A 123 -19.77 -16.00 24.31
N TYR A 124 -20.16 -15.95 23.03
CA TYR A 124 -21.56 -16.13 22.64
C TYR A 124 -22.10 -17.51 23.02
N THR A 125 -21.28 -18.57 22.92
CA THR A 125 -21.70 -19.92 23.33
C THR A 125 -21.93 -20.01 24.84
N MET A 126 -21.07 -19.36 25.64
CA MET A 126 -21.22 -19.29 27.10
C MET A 126 -22.49 -18.56 27.54
N CYS A 127 -22.99 -17.63 26.72
CA CYS A 127 -24.20 -16.88 27.03
C CYS A 127 -25.49 -17.68 26.91
N LEU A 128 -25.44 -18.92 26.39
CA LEU A 128 -26.58 -19.84 26.48
C LEU A 128 -26.88 -20.23 27.93
N ASN A 129 -25.85 -20.28 28.79
CA ASN A 129 -25.99 -20.67 30.19
C ASN A 129 -25.62 -19.52 31.14
N MET A 130 -26.59 -18.67 31.43
CA MET A 130 -26.43 -17.51 32.32
C MET A 130 -26.07 -17.85 33.78
N GLN A 131 -26.13 -19.14 34.17
CA GLN A 131 -25.74 -19.58 35.52
C GLN A 131 -24.22 -19.67 35.71
N GLN A 132 -23.45 -19.77 34.61
CA GLN A 132 -21.99 -19.86 34.67
C GLN A 132 -21.34 -18.49 34.38
N PRO A 133 -20.20 -18.19 35.02
CA PRO A 133 -19.47 -16.96 34.74
C PRO A 133 -18.87 -17.01 33.32
N SER A 134 -19.17 -15.99 32.52
CA SER A 134 -18.68 -15.81 31.13
C SER A 134 -17.36 -15.04 31.07
N ASN A 135 -16.57 -15.08 32.15
CA ASN A 135 -15.44 -14.18 32.35
C ASN A 135 -14.11 -14.78 31.87
N SER A 136 -14.06 -16.08 31.63
CA SER A 136 -12.83 -16.80 31.29
C SER A 136 -13.08 -17.92 30.31
N CYS A 137 -12.07 -18.27 29.52
CA CYS A 137 -12.14 -19.37 28.55
C CYS A 137 -12.30 -20.76 29.17
N TYR A 138 -12.13 -20.90 30.49
CA TYR A 138 -12.22 -22.18 31.20
C TYR A 138 -13.65 -22.66 31.43
N SER A 139 -14.65 -21.76 31.40
CA SER A 139 -16.06 -22.13 31.55
C SER A 139 -16.69 -22.68 30.26
N LEU A 140 -15.89 -22.92 29.22
CA LEU A 140 -16.40 -23.42 27.95
C LEU A 140 -16.68 -24.92 28.06
N ASN A 141 -17.94 -25.33 27.89
CA ASN A 141 -18.35 -26.74 27.92
C ASN A 141 -18.67 -27.28 26.51
N ILE A 142 -18.46 -28.57 26.30
CA ILE A 142 -18.72 -29.24 25.01
C ILE A 142 -20.21 -29.25 24.70
N ASP A 143 -21.06 -29.49 25.71
CA ASP A 143 -22.52 -29.54 25.54
C ASP A 143 -23.09 -28.20 25.06
N ASP A 144 -22.55 -27.09 25.60
CA ASP A 144 -22.96 -25.73 25.22
C ASP A 144 -22.55 -25.42 23.77
N ILE A 145 -21.37 -25.89 23.33
CA ILE A 145 -20.91 -25.74 21.95
C ILE A 145 -21.81 -26.52 20.99
N GLU A 146 -22.19 -27.75 21.34
CA GLU A 146 -23.06 -28.59 20.50
C GLU A 146 -24.48 -28.01 20.42
N MET A 147 -25.02 -27.55 21.56
CA MET A 147 -26.30 -26.85 21.61
C MET A 147 -26.27 -25.59 20.75
N PHE A 148 -25.22 -24.78 20.88
CA PHE A 148 -25.05 -23.55 20.10
C PHE A 148 -24.93 -23.84 18.60
N LYS A 149 -24.18 -24.88 18.22
CA LYS A 149 -24.08 -25.34 16.82
C LYS A 149 -25.45 -25.69 16.24
N SER A 150 -26.29 -26.40 16.99
CA SER A 150 -27.64 -26.76 16.56
C SER A 150 -28.53 -25.53 16.36
N LEU A 151 -28.40 -24.53 17.23
CA LEU A 151 -29.13 -23.27 17.16
C LEU A 151 -28.72 -22.45 15.92
N ILE A 152 -27.42 -22.35 15.62
CA ILE A 152 -26.93 -21.65 14.43
C ILE A 152 -27.44 -22.31 13.14
N LEU A 153 -27.42 -23.64 13.05
CA LEU A 153 -27.96 -24.37 11.89
C LEU A 153 -29.47 -24.14 11.72
N THR A 154 -30.22 -24.08 12.82
CA THR A 154 -31.66 -23.81 12.80
C THR A 154 -31.95 -22.38 12.34
N CYS A 155 -31.17 -21.40 12.83
CA CYS A 155 -31.34 -19.98 12.46
C CYS A 155 -30.89 -19.63 11.05
N GLN A 156 -30.15 -20.50 10.38
CA GLN A 156 -29.70 -20.33 8.99
C GLN A 156 -30.54 -21.15 7.99
N SER A 157 -31.66 -21.74 8.44
CA SER A 157 -32.64 -22.40 7.59
C SER A 157 -33.53 -21.40 6.85
N GLU A 158 -34.26 -21.86 5.83
CA GLU A 158 -35.12 -21.00 5.00
C GLU A 158 -36.27 -20.35 5.81
N ASP A 159 -36.75 -21.02 6.87
CA ASP A 159 -37.79 -20.53 7.77
C ASP A 159 -37.28 -20.47 9.23
N PRO A 160 -36.57 -19.39 9.63
CA PRO A 160 -35.98 -19.30 10.95
C PRO A 160 -37.06 -19.11 12.04
N PRO A 161 -36.98 -19.86 13.17
CA PRO A 161 -37.91 -19.67 14.28
C PRO A 161 -37.76 -18.28 14.92
N ILE A 162 -38.79 -17.82 15.63
CA ILE A 162 -38.85 -16.49 16.29
C ILE A 162 -37.64 -16.24 17.20
N GLN A 163 -37.08 -17.30 17.79
CA GLN A 163 -35.88 -17.24 18.64
C GLN A 163 -34.65 -16.67 17.91
N CYS A 164 -34.59 -16.79 16.58
CA CYS A 164 -33.53 -16.24 15.74
C CYS A 164 -33.69 -14.74 15.46
N GLN A 165 -34.82 -14.13 15.87
CA GLN A 165 -35.05 -12.69 15.84
C GLN A 165 -34.52 -11.99 17.09
N LEU A 166 -33.99 -12.73 18.07
CA LEU A 166 -33.38 -12.15 19.27
C LEU A 166 -32.17 -11.29 18.89
N PRO A 167 -31.89 -10.19 19.63
CA PRO A 167 -30.77 -9.28 19.35
C PRO A 167 -29.42 -10.01 19.25
N ILE A 168 -29.18 -11.03 20.08
CA ILE A 168 -27.95 -11.83 20.04
C ILE A 168 -27.80 -12.63 18.73
N ALA A 169 -28.89 -13.24 18.25
CA ALA A 169 -28.88 -13.98 16.99
C ALA A 169 -28.67 -13.02 15.80
N GLN A 170 -29.26 -11.83 15.86
CA GLN A 170 -29.03 -10.77 14.87
C GLN A 170 -27.56 -10.30 14.89
N GLN A 171 -26.96 -10.08 16.05
CA GLN A 171 -25.53 -9.76 16.18
C GLN A 171 -24.65 -10.84 15.55
N LEU A 172 -24.91 -12.11 15.84
CA LEU A 172 -24.14 -13.23 15.28
C LEU A 172 -24.21 -13.29 13.75
N SER A 173 -25.41 -13.11 13.18
CA SER A 173 -25.62 -13.14 11.73
C SER A 173 -25.05 -11.92 10.99
N SER A 174 -24.94 -10.76 11.65
CA SER A 174 -24.49 -9.50 11.04
C SER A 174 -23.01 -9.19 11.31
N MET A 175 -22.49 -9.56 12.48
CA MET A 175 -21.15 -9.16 12.93
C MET A 175 -20.13 -10.29 12.90
N ILE A 176 -20.54 -11.54 13.15
CA ILE A 176 -19.61 -12.67 13.34
C ILE A 176 -19.59 -13.57 12.11
N PHE A 177 -20.76 -13.98 11.61
CA PHE A 177 -20.85 -14.83 10.44
C PHE A 177 -20.97 -14.02 9.15
N GLN A 178 -20.39 -14.53 8.07
CA GLN A 178 -20.55 -13.95 6.75
C GLN A 178 -22.03 -14.06 6.33
N ARG A 179 -22.61 -12.95 5.85
CA ARG A 179 -23.96 -12.96 5.28
C ARG A 179 -24.00 -13.92 4.09
N ARG A 180 -24.95 -14.85 4.12
CA ARG A 180 -25.10 -15.90 3.11
C ARG A 180 -26.57 -16.02 2.72
N ASP A 181 -26.83 -16.05 1.42
CA ASP A 181 -28.15 -16.30 0.87
C ASP A 181 -28.22 -17.79 0.49
N GLY A 182 -28.43 -18.67 1.47
CA GLY A 182 -28.58 -20.11 1.25
C GLY A 182 -28.11 -21.01 2.40
N PRO A 183 -28.46 -22.32 2.37
CA PRO A 183 -28.18 -23.26 3.46
C PRO A 183 -26.66 -23.47 3.67
N VAL A 184 -26.30 -23.85 4.90
CA VAL A 184 -24.90 -24.08 5.29
C VAL A 184 -24.36 -25.34 4.64
N ASP A 185 -23.52 -25.17 3.62
CA ASP A 185 -22.68 -26.25 3.14
C ASP A 185 -21.61 -26.58 4.18
N LEU A 186 -21.76 -27.74 4.82
CA LEU A 186 -20.94 -28.19 5.96
C LEU A 186 -19.49 -28.47 5.57
N GLU A 187 -19.21 -28.73 4.29
CA GLU A 187 -17.90 -29.11 3.78
C GLU A 187 -17.08 -27.93 3.23
N LYS A 188 -17.73 -26.77 3.04
CA LYS A 188 -17.04 -25.56 2.56
C LYS A 188 -16.35 -24.79 3.68
N PRO A 189 -15.23 -24.09 3.37
CA PRO A 189 -14.58 -23.24 4.34
C PRO A 189 -15.48 -22.07 4.72
N ILE A 190 -15.46 -21.72 6.01
CA ILE A 190 -16.27 -20.65 6.57
C ILE A 190 -15.37 -19.54 7.08
N TYR A 191 -15.85 -18.32 6.90
CA TYR A 191 -15.22 -17.11 7.41
C TYR A 191 -16.00 -16.61 8.62
N ILE A 192 -15.27 -16.31 9.68
CA ILE A 192 -15.80 -15.70 10.89
C ILE A 192 -15.05 -14.41 11.17
N ALA A 193 -15.76 -13.43 11.71
CA ALA A 193 -15.18 -12.21 12.22
C ALA A 193 -15.14 -12.24 13.75
N VAL A 194 -14.09 -11.66 14.33
CA VAL A 194 -13.96 -11.41 15.76
C VAL A 194 -13.78 -9.91 15.92
N VAL A 195 -14.65 -9.26 16.70
CA VAL A 195 -14.53 -7.82 16.98
C VAL A 195 -13.74 -7.67 18.27
N LEU A 196 -12.56 -7.07 18.18
CA LEU A 196 -11.69 -6.83 19.33
C LEU A 196 -12.21 -5.66 20.17
N PRO A 197 -11.96 -5.65 21.49
CA PRO A 197 -12.36 -4.56 22.38
C PRO A 197 -11.56 -3.27 22.20
N VAL A 198 -10.60 -3.25 21.27
CA VAL A 198 -9.78 -2.08 20.94
C VAL A 198 -10.36 -1.31 19.75
N THR A 199 -10.31 0.01 19.84
CA THR A 199 -10.76 0.89 18.75
C THR A 199 -9.87 0.77 17.52
N LEU A 200 -10.34 1.28 16.38
CA LEU A 200 -9.54 1.46 15.17
C LEU A 200 -8.70 2.74 15.29
N SER A 201 -7.58 2.78 14.58
CA SER A 201 -6.84 4.03 14.36
C SER A 201 -7.58 4.89 13.33
N LEU A 202 -8.18 6.01 13.76
CA LEU A 202 -8.93 6.92 12.89
C LEU A 202 -8.01 7.71 11.94
N ASP A 203 -6.84 8.11 12.43
CA ASP A 203 -5.85 8.87 11.64
C ASP A 203 -4.93 7.98 10.80
N GLY A 204 -5.07 6.65 10.94
CA GLY A 204 -4.24 5.64 10.28
C GLY A 204 -2.80 5.53 10.79
N ARG A 205 -2.35 6.41 11.70
CA ARG A 205 -0.97 6.44 12.24
C ARG A 205 -0.90 6.13 13.73
N THR A 206 -1.95 6.44 14.49
CA THR A 206 -1.97 6.26 15.95
C THR A 206 -1.84 4.78 16.30
N ASN A 207 -0.92 4.46 17.23
CA ASN A 207 -0.61 3.10 17.68
C ASN A 207 -0.20 2.12 16.55
N LEU A 208 0.35 2.61 15.43
CA LEU A 208 0.76 1.79 14.28
C LEU A 208 1.63 0.60 14.68
N HIS A 209 2.65 0.83 15.52
CA HIS A 209 3.57 -0.22 15.98
C HIS A 209 2.88 -1.31 16.82
N PHE A 210 1.92 -0.92 17.65
CA PHE A 210 1.12 -1.88 18.42
C PHE A 210 0.32 -2.79 17.48
N TYR A 211 -0.40 -2.22 16.52
CA TYR A 211 -1.19 -3.01 15.57
C TYR A 211 -0.33 -3.87 14.65
N SER A 212 0.85 -3.40 14.22
CA SER A 212 1.77 -4.21 13.42
C SER A 212 2.31 -5.42 14.20
N ASN A 213 2.68 -5.21 15.46
CA ASN A 213 3.19 -6.27 16.33
C ASN A 213 2.10 -7.28 16.68
N LEU A 214 0.91 -6.78 17.03
CA LEU A 214 -0.26 -7.61 17.29
C LEU A 214 -0.63 -8.45 16.06
N LEU A 215 -0.65 -7.85 14.86
CA LEU A 215 -0.91 -8.57 13.62
C LEU A 215 0.13 -9.67 13.37
N GLN A 216 1.41 -9.35 13.57
CA GLN A 216 2.47 -10.30 13.34
C GLN A 216 2.36 -11.51 14.28
N ARG A 217 2.13 -11.29 15.57
CA ARG A 217 1.95 -12.39 16.54
C ARG A 217 0.71 -13.21 16.27
N LEU A 218 -0.42 -12.57 15.98
CA LEU A 218 -1.64 -13.27 15.59
C LEU A 218 -1.46 -14.06 14.29
N LYS A 219 -0.62 -13.58 13.37
CA LYS A 219 -0.30 -14.35 12.17
C LYS A 219 0.54 -15.58 12.51
N GLU A 220 1.56 -15.43 13.35
CA GLU A 220 2.44 -16.52 13.79
C GLU A 220 1.66 -17.60 14.57
N ASP A 221 0.78 -17.20 15.49
CA ASP A 221 -0.01 -18.13 16.32
C ASP A 221 -1.16 -18.81 15.55
N TYR A 222 -1.61 -18.24 14.44
CA TYR A 222 -2.76 -18.73 13.65
C TYR A 222 -2.41 -19.07 12.20
N ASP A 223 -1.16 -19.40 11.87
CA ASP A 223 -0.75 -19.91 10.54
C ASP A 223 -0.98 -21.43 10.37
N GLY A 224 -1.51 -22.10 11.41
CA GLY A 224 -1.64 -23.55 11.47
C GLY A 224 -2.87 -24.16 10.77
N ASN A 225 -2.92 -25.49 10.75
CA ASN A 225 -4.04 -26.25 10.19
C ASN A 225 -5.32 -26.06 11.03
N GLY A 226 -6.44 -25.73 10.38
CA GLY A 226 -7.79 -25.70 10.97
C GLY A 226 -8.40 -24.30 11.18
N LEU A 227 -7.63 -23.36 11.76
CA LEU A 227 -8.04 -21.98 11.98
C LEU A 227 -6.93 -21.03 11.54
N GLN A 228 -7.19 -20.31 10.45
CA GLN A 228 -6.22 -19.42 9.80
C GLN A 228 -6.66 -17.97 9.87
N LEU A 229 -5.76 -17.07 10.29
CA LEU A 229 -6.01 -15.64 10.21
C LEU A 229 -5.87 -15.17 8.76
N VAL A 230 -6.96 -14.67 8.16
CA VAL A 230 -6.97 -14.24 6.74
C VAL A 230 -7.06 -12.73 6.58
N GLY A 231 -7.55 -12.01 7.58
CA GLY A 231 -7.71 -10.57 7.48
C GLY A 231 -7.73 -9.90 8.84
N ALA A 232 -7.32 -8.64 8.86
CA ALA A 232 -7.43 -7.77 10.01
C ALA A 232 -7.78 -6.35 9.55
N GLN A 233 -8.63 -5.68 10.32
CA GLN A 233 -9.06 -4.31 10.12
C GLN A 233 -8.75 -3.53 11.40
N PHE A 234 -7.68 -2.75 11.35
CA PHE A 234 -7.19 -1.91 12.47
C PHE A 234 -7.26 -0.41 12.19
N GLY A 235 -7.63 -0.01 10.96
CA GLY A 235 -7.63 1.40 10.53
C GLY A 235 -6.24 1.94 10.14
N VAL A 236 -5.16 1.18 10.30
CA VAL A 236 -3.78 1.65 10.06
C VAL A 236 -3.22 1.47 8.64
N LYS A 237 -4.09 1.19 7.66
CA LYS A 237 -3.63 0.85 6.29
C LYS A 237 -2.84 1.98 5.64
N ASP A 238 -3.32 3.21 5.79
CA ASP A 238 -2.71 4.38 5.16
C ASP A 238 -1.36 4.75 5.78
N GLY A 239 -1.26 4.69 7.12
CA GLY A 239 0.01 4.90 7.81
C GLY A 239 1.06 3.83 7.47
N LEU A 240 0.63 2.56 7.40
CA LEU A 240 1.52 1.47 6.99
C LEU A 240 1.98 1.63 5.54
N PHE A 241 1.09 2.05 4.65
CA PHE A 241 1.40 2.31 3.25
C PHE A 241 2.44 3.43 3.10
N GLU A 242 2.32 4.52 3.84
CA GLU A 242 3.29 5.62 3.84
C GLU A 242 4.68 5.18 4.33
N GLU A 243 4.74 4.41 5.43
CA GLU A 243 6.00 3.89 5.96
C GLU A 243 6.69 2.97 4.95
N LYS A 244 5.92 2.08 4.30
CA LYS A 244 6.44 1.17 3.28
C LYS A 244 6.91 1.90 2.03
N ILE A 245 6.16 2.88 1.52
CA ILE A 245 6.59 3.71 0.39
C ILE A 245 7.90 4.43 0.71
N ARG A 246 8.07 4.96 1.93
CA ARG A 246 9.31 5.62 2.33
C ARG A 246 10.50 4.66 2.29
N GLY A 247 10.30 3.41 2.69
CA GLY A 247 11.28 2.33 2.54
C GLY A 247 11.63 2.07 1.08
N ASP A 248 10.61 1.88 0.23
CA ASP A 248 10.79 1.62 -1.20
C ASP A 248 11.44 2.79 -1.94
N ALA A 249 11.16 4.04 -1.54
CA ALA A 249 11.79 5.23 -2.11
C ALA A 249 13.31 5.26 -1.85
N ARG A 250 13.77 4.77 -0.68
CA ARG A 250 15.21 4.63 -0.39
C ARG A 250 15.86 3.58 -1.28
N LEU A 251 15.18 2.45 -1.52
CA LEU A 251 15.64 1.42 -2.46
C LEU A 251 15.68 1.95 -3.91
N GLY A 252 14.68 2.75 -4.30
CA GLY A 252 14.66 3.44 -5.58
C GLY A 252 15.84 4.41 -5.76
N ALA A 253 16.18 5.18 -4.72
CA ALA A 253 17.35 6.06 -4.73
C ALA A 253 18.66 5.28 -4.89
N LEU A 254 18.79 4.13 -4.23
CA LEU A 254 19.94 3.22 -4.40
C LEU A 254 20.03 2.70 -5.85
N ALA A 255 18.90 2.35 -6.47
CA ALA A 255 18.87 1.91 -7.86
C ALA A 255 19.31 3.01 -8.83
N ILE A 256 18.85 4.25 -8.63
CA ILE A 256 19.26 5.41 -9.45
C ILE A 256 20.78 5.65 -9.32
N LEU A 257 21.33 5.57 -8.10
CA LEU A 257 22.77 5.69 -7.87
C LEU A 257 23.55 4.61 -8.63
N LEU A 258 23.08 3.37 -8.60
CA LEU A 258 23.70 2.25 -9.32
C LEU A 258 23.72 2.52 -10.84
N VAL A 259 22.62 3.02 -11.42
CA VAL A 259 22.57 3.40 -12.85
C VAL A 259 23.61 4.47 -13.17
N VAL A 260 23.73 5.51 -12.34
CA VAL A 260 24.75 6.57 -12.53
C VAL A 260 26.16 5.99 -12.49
N VAL A 261 26.44 5.05 -11.58
CA VAL A 261 27.73 4.35 -11.51
C VAL A 261 28.00 3.52 -12.77
N ILE A 262 27.01 2.81 -13.31
CA ILE A 262 27.15 2.06 -14.57
C ILE A 262 27.45 3.03 -15.73
N VAL A 263 26.74 4.15 -15.82
CA VAL A 263 27.00 5.17 -16.84
C VAL A 263 28.42 5.75 -16.69
N LEU A 264 28.89 5.97 -15.46
CA LEU A 264 30.26 6.42 -15.21
C LEU A 264 31.30 5.42 -15.71
N ILE A 265 31.12 4.13 -15.39
CA ILE A 265 32.02 3.05 -15.83
C ILE A 265 32.01 2.94 -17.36
N TYR A 266 30.83 2.98 -17.99
CA TYR A 266 30.70 2.84 -19.43
C TYR A 266 31.33 4.00 -20.19
N THR A 267 31.05 5.23 -19.77
CA THR A 267 31.51 6.45 -20.45
C THR A 267 32.98 6.74 -20.16
N ASN A 268 33.50 6.29 -19.02
CA ASN A 268 34.85 6.55 -18.51
C ASN A 268 35.17 8.06 -18.47
N SER A 269 34.15 8.90 -18.23
CA SER A 269 34.28 10.36 -18.19
C SER A 269 33.31 10.94 -17.15
N PHE A 270 33.88 11.43 -16.04
CA PHE A 270 33.10 12.03 -14.95
C PHE A 270 32.30 13.25 -15.40
N PHE A 271 32.89 14.12 -16.22
CA PHE A 271 32.23 15.34 -16.70
C PHE A 271 30.96 15.01 -17.51
N PHE A 272 31.05 14.04 -18.43
CA PHE A 272 29.91 13.64 -19.24
C PHE A 272 28.79 13.00 -18.40
N THR A 273 29.14 12.12 -17.46
CA THR A 273 28.16 11.54 -16.53
C THR A 273 27.51 12.61 -15.64
N PHE A 274 28.27 13.60 -15.17
CA PHE A 274 27.74 14.72 -14.40
C PHE A 274 26.74 15.56 -15.20
N CYS A 275 27.05 15.88 -16.47
CA CYS A 275 26.13 16.60 -17.34
C CYS A 275 24.81 15.83 -17.56
N ILE A 276 24.86 14.51 -17.76
CA ILE A 276 23.65 13.68 -17.89
C ILE A 276 22.84 13.69 -16.60
N ALA A 277 23.49 13.45 -15.45
CA ALA A 277 22.82 13.42 -14.16
C ALA A 277 22.15 14.77 -13.82
N ALA A 278 22.86 15.88 -14.02
CA ALA A 278 22.33 17.22 -13.85
C ALA A 278 21.16 17.50 -14.80
N GLY A 279 21.27 17.09 -16.07
CA GLY A 279 20.19 17.22 -17.06
C GLY A 279 18.93 16.43 -16.68
N LEU A 280 19.07 15.22 -16.14
CA LEU A 280 17.94 14.42 -15.65
C LEU A 280 17.26 15.06 -14.44
N ILE A 281 18.04 15.52 -13.46
CA ILE A 281 17.52 16.18 -12.25
C ILE A 281 16.78 17.47 -12.64
N LEU A 282 17.36 18.28 -13.53
CA LEU A 282 16.76 19.52 -13.99
C LEU A 282 15.47 19.25 -14.78
N SER A 283 15.47 18.22 -15.64
CA SER A 283 14.28 17.80 -16.39
C SER A 283 13.13 17.42 -15.44
N ILE A 284 13.43 16.67 -14.39
CA ILE A 284 12.45 16.29 -13.35
C ILE A 284 11.94 17.53 -12.60
N GLY A 285 12.84 18.45 -12.23
CA GLY A 285 12.49 19.69 -11.54
C GLY A 285 11.57 20.60 -12.37
N VAL A 286 11.87 20.78 -13.67
CA VAL A 286 11.03 21.54 -14.59
C VAL A 286 9.66 20.87 -14.75
N ALA A 287 9.61 19.54 -14.89
CA ALA A 287 8.35 18.80 -14.97
C ALA A 287 7.50 18.98 -13.70
N PHE A 288 8.12 18.95 -12.51
CA PHE A 288 7.43 19.19 -11.25
C PHE A 288 6.92 20.63 -11.10
N PHE A 289 7.70 21.62 -11.55
CA PHE A 289 7.27 23.02 -11.57
C PHE A 289 6.04 23.21 -12.48
N ILE A 290 6.07 22.64 -13.68
CA ILE A 290 4.93 22.70 -14.60
C ILE A 290 3.71 21.98 -14.00
N TYR A 291 3.91 20.81 -13.40
CA TYR A 291 2.85 20.04 -12.73
C TYR A 291 2.14 20.84 -11.62
N THR A 292 2.91 21.51 -10.76
CA THR A 292 2.38 22.19 -9.58
C THR A 292 1.89 23.61 -9.88
N ILE A 293 2.65 24.40 -10.63
CA ILE A 293 2.38 25.82 -10.86
C ILE A 293 1.51 26.05 -12.10
N VAL A 294 1.84 25.42 -13.23
CA VAL A 294 1.11 25.66 -14.49
C VAL A 294 -0.23 24.93 -14.49
N PHE A 295 -0.24 23.65 -14.09
CA PHE A 295 -1.47 22.87 -14.03
C PHE A 295 -2.23 23.01 -12.71
N GLY A 296 -1.66 23.65 -11.68
CA GLY A 296 -2.34 23.94 -10.41
C GLY A 296 -2.72 22.72 -9.59
N VAL A 297 -2.11 21.55 -9.86
CA VAL A 297 -2.51 20.29 -9.23
C VAL A 297 -1.82 20.16 -7.86
N LYS A 298 -2.61 20.30 -6.79
CA LYS A 298 -2.13 20.14 -5.40
C LYS A 298 -1.96 18.69 -4.96
N PHE A 299 -2.63 17.76 -5.64
CA PHE A 299 -2.59 16.33 -5.33
C PHE A 299 -1.36 15.68 -6.00
N PHE A 300 -0.51 15.02 -5.21
CA PHE A 300 0.65 14.28 -5.73
C PHE A 300 0.46 12.77 -5.49
N PRO A 301 -0.01 12.00 -6.49
CA PRO A 301 -0.17 10.56 -6.34
C PRO A 301 1.18 9.86 -6.19
N PHE A 302 1.24 8.82 -5.34
CA PHE A 302 2.45 8.00 -5.14
C PHE A 302 2.94 7.34 -6.45
N LEU A 303 2.05 7.13 -7.44
CA LEU A 303 2.42 6.62 -8.76
C LEU A 303 3.43 7.53 -9.49
N ASN A 304 3.47 8.83 -9.17
CA ASN A 304 4.49 9.73 -9.71
C ASN A 304 5.92 9.33 -9.29
N LEU A 305 6.09 8.58 -8.20
CA LEU A 305 7.41 8.05 -7.83
C LEU A 305 7.89 6.98 -8.84
N LEU A 306 6.96 6.19 -9.40
CA LEU A 306 7.29 5.22 -10.45
C LEU A 306 7.71 5.91 -11.76
N ALA A 307 7.04 7.02 -12.09
CA ALA A 307 7.39 7.87 -13.22
C ALA A 307 8.84 8.36 -13.14
N MET A 308 9.31 8.77 -11.96
CA MET A 308 10.70 9.20 -11.77
C MET A 308 11.71 8.08 -12.10
N ILE A 309 11.45 6.86 -11.63
CA ILE A 309 12.30 5.70 -11.89
C ILE A 309 12.35 5.40 -13.40
N LEU A 310 11.21 5.47 -14.07
CA LEU A 310 11.12 5.21 -15.51
C LEU A 310 11.86 6.27 -16.34
N VAL A 311 11.75 7.56 -15.97
CA VAL A 311 12.47 8.63 -16.66
C VAL A 311 13.99 8.45 -16.57
N VAL A 312 14.50 7.98 -15.42
CA VAL A 312 15.93 7.67 -15.27
C VAL A 312 16.33 6.50 -16.17
N ALA A 313 15.52 5.46 -16.28
CA ALA A 313 15.80 4.31 -17.14
C ALA A 313 15.88 4.71 -18.63
N VAL A 314 14.83 5.37 -19.15
CA VAL A 314 14.81 5.83 -20.55
C VAL A 314 15.92 6.84 -20.82
N GLY A 315 16.22 7.72 -19.85
CA GLY A 315 17.29 8.69 -19.99
C GLY A 315 18.70 8.10 -19.98
N ALA A 316 18.91 6.98 -19.28
CA ALA A 316 20.18 6.25 -19.32
C ALA A 316 20.38 5.53 -20.67
N ASP A 317 19.31 4.96 -21.24
CA ASP A 317 19.36 4.32 -22.55
C ASP A 317 19.78 5.30 -23.66
N ASP A 318 19.20 6.50 -23.66
CA ASP A 318 19.59 7.56 -24.58
C ASP A 318 21.07 7.97 -24.37
N ALA A 319 21.53 8.08 -23.12
CA ALA A 319 22.93 8.38 -22.83
C ALA A 319 23.90 7.32 -23.39
N PHE A 320 23.54 6.04 -23.29
CA PHE A 320 24.33 4.94 -23.87
C PHE A 320 24.34 4.98 -25.39
N LEU A 321 23.18 5.21 -26.02
CA LEU A 321 23.05 5.32 -27.46
C LEU A 321 23.91 6.46 -28.02
N PHE A 322 23.90 7.63 -27.37
CA PHE A 322 24.72 8.76 -27.76
C PHE A 322 26.21 8.42 -27.74
N MET A 323 26.67 7.84 -26.62
CA MET A 323 28.08 7.54 -26.42
C MET A 323 28.57 6.43 -27.38
N TYR A 324 27.71 5.47 -27.71
CA TYR A 324 28.00 4.47 -28.76
C TYR A 324 28.24 5.13 -30.12
N GLN A 325 27.32 6.00 -30.56
CA GLN A 325 27.43 6.71 -31.83
C GLN A 325 28.63 7.65 -31.86
N TYR A 326 28.88 8.37 -30.77
CA TYR A 326 30.06 9.23 -30.64
C TYR A 326 31.37 8.44 -30.76
N ARG A 327 31.48 7.27 -30.11
CA ARG A 327 32.67 6.41 -30.23
C ARG A 327 32.87 5.89 -31.64
N LYS A 328 31.79 5.55 -32.35
CA LYS A 328 31.83 5.11 -33.75
C LYS A 328 32.34 6.23 -34.66
N HIS A 329 31.67 7.38 -34.69
CA HIS A 329 32.06 8.51 -35.54
C HIS A 329 33.41 9.12 -35.15
N LYS A 330 33.83 9.02 -33.88
CA LYS A 330 35.19 9.40 -33.46
C LYS A 330 36.27 8.52 -34.11
N LYS A 331 36.02 7.22 -34.28
CA LYS A 331 36.95 6.32 -35.00
C LYS A 331 36.97 6.65 -36.48
N ASP A 332 35.80 6.81 -37.10
CA ASP A 332 35.68 7.13 -38.53
C ASP A 332 36.33 8.49 -38.84
N ALA A 333 36.14 9.50 -37.98
CA ALA A 333 36.81 10.79 -38.09
C ALA A 333 38.32 10.68 -37.84
N SER A 334 38.77 9.79 -36.96
CA SER A 334 40.20 9.55 -36.76
C SER A 334 40.86 8.90 -37.97
N GLU A 335 40.14 8.06 -38.72
CA GLU A 335 40.62 7.46 -39.96
C GLU A 335 40.60 8.47 -41.10
N LYS A 336 39.48 9.17 -41.29
CA LYS A 336 39.28 10.19 -42.33
C LYS A 336 40.24 11.38 -42.21
N TRP A 337 40.54 11.78 -40.98
CA TRP A 337 41.47 12.87 -40.71
C TRP A 337 42.88 12.36 -40.35
N SER A 338 43.13 11.04 -40.33
CA SER A 338 44.49 10.53 -40.13
C SER A 338 45.45 11.26 -41.08
N PRO A 339 46.66 11.65 -40.64
CA PRO A 339 47.59 12.29 -41.53
C PRO A 339 47.90 11.28 -42.64
N LEU A 340 47.24 11.42 -43.78
CA LEU A 340 47.63 10.78 -45.03
C LEU A 340 49.05 11.28 -45.25
N SER A 341 50.03 10.43 -44.92
CA SER A 341 51.43 10.51 -45.32
C SER A 341 51.87 11.90 -45.79
N SER A 342 51.97 12.87 -44.89
CA SER A 342 52.67 14.11 -45.20
C SER A 342 54.14 13.84 -44.95
N ASN A 343 54.75 13.12 -45.91
CA ASN A 343 56.20 13.11 -46.08
C ASN A 343 56.77 14.51 -46.37
N ASP A 344 55.93 15.56 -46.41
CA ASP A 344 56.31 16.93 -46.74
C ASP A 344 56.18 17.96 -45.59
N ILE A 345 55.77 17.58 -44.38
CA ILE A 345 55.69 18.52 -43.23
C ILE A 345 56.53 18.02 -42.06
N CYS A 346 57.81 17.75 -42.32
CA CYS A 346 58.82 17.74 -41.27
C CYS A 346 60.05 18.54 -41.72
N LYS A 347 59.80 19.77 -42.20
CA LYS A 347 60.84 20.77 -42.43
C LYS A 347 60.30 22.17 -42.15
N THR A 348 59.98 22.46 -40.90
CA THR A 348 60.35 23.72 -40.21
C THR A 348 59.87 23.63 -38.77
N LEU A 349 60.82 23.69 -37.85
CA LEU A 349 60.62 23.66 -36.42
C LEU A 349 60.13 25.03 -35.95
N ASP A 350 58.89 25.14 -35.49
CA ASP A 350 58.50 26.17 -34.52
C ASP A 350 57.52 25.60 -33.46
N LYS A 351 58.09 25.23 -32.31
CA LYS A 351 57.42 24.44 -31.25
C LYS A 351 56.20 25.08 -30.61
N ASN A 352 56.00 26.40 -30.79
CA ASN A 352 54.83 27.11 -30.27
C ASN A 352 53.69 27.21 -31.29
N SER A 353 54.00 27.38 -32.58
CA SER A 353 52.99 27.40 -33.65
C SER A 353 52.33 26.02 -33.82
N ASP A 354 53.11 24.95 -33.64
CA ASP A 354 52.63 23.56 -33.77
C ASP A 354 51.58 23.16 -32.71
N LYS A 355 51.63 23.74 -31.50
CA LYS A 355 50.68 23.42 -30.42
C LYS A 355 49.30 24.00 -30.69
N GLU A 356 49.23 25.23 -31.19
CA GLU A 356 47.95 25.87 -31.52
C GLU A 356 47.29 25.20 -32.73
N GLU A 357 48.05 24.90 -33.78
CA GLU A 357 47.54 24.18 -34.96
C GLU A 357 47.08 22.75 -34.63
N LEU A 358 47.83 22.02 -33.79
CA LEU A 358 47.45 20.67 -33.35
C LEU A 358 46.18 20.69 -32.47
N LEU A 359 46.03 21.71 -31.63
CA LEU A 359 44.85 21.88 -30.78
C LEU A 359 43.62 22.27 -31.61
N GLU A 360 43.79 23.09 -32.65
CA GLU A 360 42.73 23.45 -33.58
C GLU A 360 42.31 22.25 -34.44
N TYR A 361 43.27 21.47 -34.93
CA TYR A 361 43.00 20.21 -35.64
C TYR A 361 42.24 19.20 -34.76
N HIS A 362 42.64 19.03 -33.49
CA HIS A 362 41.92 18.19 -32.54
C HIS A 362 40.49 18.69 -32.30
N ARG A 363 40.30 20.01 -32.17
CA ARG A 363 38.97 20.63 -32.01
C ARG A 363 38.08 20.34 -33.22
N ARG A 364 38.57 20.56 -34.45
CA ARG A 364 37.81 20.30 -35.68
C ARG A 364 37.40 18.83 -35.78
N ARG A 365 38.31 17.90 -35.44
CA ARG A 365 38.02 16.46 -35.43
C ARG A 365 36.92 16.10 -34.42
N VAL A 366 36.97 16.66 -33.21
CA VAL A 366 35.95 16.43 -32.18
C VAL A 366 34.61 17.04 -32.59
N VAL A 367 34.59 18.26 -33.13
CA VAL A 367 33.36 18.93 -33.58
C VAL A 367 32.70 18.16 -34.73
N SER A 368 33.46 17.71 -35.72
CA SER A 368 32.94 16.89 -36.83
C SER A 368 32.35 15.57 -36.30
N ALA A 369 33.09 14.85 -35.46
CA ALA A 369 32.63 13.58 -34.90
C ALA A 369 31.38 13.76 -34.02
N LEU A 370 31.31 14.87 -33.26
CA LEU A 370 30.16 15.20 -32.41
C LEU A 370 28.93 15.55 -33.25
N SER A 371 29.09 16.38 -34.29
CA SER A 371 28.02 16.77 -35.21
C SER A 371 27.42 15.56 -35.91
N ASP A 372 28.27 14.69 -36.47
CA ASP A 372 27.82 13.49 -37.17
C ASP A 372 27.12 12.53 -36.20
N ALA A 373 27.70 12.29 -35.03
CA ALA A 373 27.09 11.45 -34.00
C ALA A 373 25.74 11.99 -33.52
N LEU A 374 25.63 13.30 -33.28
CA LEU A 374 24.39 13.95 -32.86
C LEU A 374 23.31 13.86 -33.94
N SER A 375 23.66 14.09 -35.21
CA SER A 375 22.70 14.03 -36.32
C SER A 375 22.05 12.65 -36.46
N HIS A 376 22.83 11.57 -36.25
CA HIS A 376 22.32 10.20 -36.30
C HIS A 376 21.61 9.79 -35.01
N ALA A 377 22.13 10.21 -33.84
CA ALA A 377 21.58 9.80 -32.56
C ALA A 377 20.29 10.56 -32.20
N ALA A 378 20.17 11.83 -32.59
CA ALA A 378 19.02 12.68 -32.27
C ALA A 378 17.71 12.14 -32.83
N VAL A 379 17.72 11.57 -34.05
CA VAL A 379 16.50 10.99 -34.65
C VAL A 379 16.03 9.79 -33.83
N ALA A 380 16.95 8.90 -33.43
CA ALA A 380 16.62 7.73 -32.64
C ALA A 380 16.12 8.10 -31.23
N MET A 381 16.81 9.02 -30.54
CA MET A 381 16.42 9.51 -29.21
C MET A 381 15.10 10.26 -29.22
N PHE A 382 14.83 11.03 -30.28
CA PHE A 382 13.57 11.74 -30.43
C PHE A 382 12.41 10.75 -30.56
N VAL A 383 12.57 9.72 -31.40
CA VAL A 383 11.52 8.70 -31.58
C VAL A 383 11.25 7.96 -30.26
N THR A 384 12.29 7.51 -29.55
CA THR A 384 12.13 6.79 -28.26
C THR A 384 11.45 7.66 -27.20
N SER A 385 11.89 8.91 -27.05
CA SER A 385 11.30 9.86 -26.11
C SER A 385 9.88 10.24 -26.49
N ALA A 386 9.60 10.51 -27.77
CA ALA A 386 8.27 10.89 -28.24
C ALA A 386 7.26 9.75 -28.10
N THR A 387 7.62 8.51 -28.45
CA THR A 387 6.72 7.37 -28.28
C THR A 387 6.39 7.12 -26.81
N THR A 388 7.38 7.29 -25.92
CA THR A 388 7.19 7.16 -24.48
C THR A 388 6.28 8.27 -23.94
N ALA A 389 6.53 9.52 -24.32
CA ALA A 389 5.72 10.66 -23.92
C ALA A 389 4.27 10.55 -24.42
N VAL A 390 4.05 10.13 -25.68
CA VAL A 390 2.71 9.92 -26.26
C VAL A 390 1.96 8.81 -25.52
N ALA A 391 2.63 7.70 -25.19
CA ALA A 391 2.02 6.62 -24.42
C ALA A 391 1.58 7.09 -23.03
N PHE A 392 2.41 7.91 -22.35
CA PHE A 392 1.98 8.56 -21.10
C PHE A 392 0.80 9.50 -21.36
N PHE A 393 0.90 10.42 -22.31
CA PHE A 393 -0.11 11.43 -22.58
C PHE A 393 -1.47 10.83 -22.97
N ALA A 394 -1.50 9.70 -23.66
CA ALA A 394 -2.74 8.98 -23.99
C ALA A 394 -3.56 8.61 -22.74
N ASN A 395 -2.90 8.37 -21.59
CA ASN A 395 -3.58 8.07 -20.33
C ASN A 395 -4.32 9.27 -19.72
N VAL A 396 -4.09 10.51 -20.19
CA VAL A 396 -4.85 11.71 -19.76
C VAL A 396 -6.33 11.62 -20.14
N VAL A 397 -6.67 10.83 -21.17
CA VAL A 397 -8.06 10.57 -21.60
C VAL A 397 -8.82 9.72 -20.58
N SER A 398 -8.12 9.06 -19.64
CA SER A 398 -8.75 8.26 -18.60
C SER A 398 -9.57 9.12 -17.64
N LYS A 399 -10.77 8.63 -17.28
CA LYS A 399 -11.65 9.25 -16.27
C LYS A 399 -11.13 9.06 -14.84
N ILE A 400 -10.11 8.22 -14.64
CA ILE A 400 -9.55 7.93 -13.31
C ILE A 400 -8.53 9.01 -12.96
N MET A 401 -8.81 9.82 -11.95
CA MET A 401 -7.98 10.95 -11.49
C MET A 401 -6.52 10.54 -11.24
N VAL A 402 -6.31 9.41 -10.58
CA VAL A 402 -4.97 8.90 -10.27
C VAL A 402 -4.16 8.62 -11.53
N LEU A 403 -4.76 8.03 -12.57
CA LEU A 403 -4.11 7.77 -13.86
C LEU A 403 -3.90 9.05 -14.67
N ARG A 404 -4.85 9.98 -14.58
CA ARG A 404 -4.77 11.26 -15.27
C ARG A 404 -3.63 12.14 -14.74
N TYR A 405 -3.42 12.15 -13.42
CA TYR A 405 -2.37 12.96 -12.79
C TYR A 405 -1.02 12.24 -12.66
N SER A 406 -0.99 10.91 -12.60
CA SER A 406 0.28 10.14 -12.58
C SER A 406 1.14 10.36 -13.83
N VAL A 407 0.50 10.84 -14.90
CA VAL A 407 1.03 10.96 -16.26
C VAL A 407 1.66 12.32 -16.53
N LEU A 408 1.21 13.34 -15.80
CA LEU A 408 1.48 14.73 -16.11
C LEU A 408 2.92 15.14 -15.75
N ILE A 409 3.57 14.39 -14.85
CA ILE A 409 4.99 14.55 -14.50
C ILE A 409 5.91 13.83 -15.51
N SER A 410 5.48 12.72 -16.11
CA SER A 410 6.28 11.95 -17.07
C SER A 410 6.36 12.56 -18.48
N SER A 411 5.39 13.40 -18.85
CA SER A 411 5.19 13.80 -20.25
C SER A 411 6.08 14.97 -20.71
N HIS A 412 6.79 15.69 -19.83
CA HIS A 412 7.49 16.93 -20.20
C HIS A 412 9.00 16.77 -20.40
N ARG A 413 9.41 15.87 -21.32
CA ARG A 413 10.78 15.84 -21.87
C ARG A 413 10.87 16.25 -23.34
N SER A 414 9.85 16.91 -23.89
CA SER A 414 9.88 17.45 -25.25
C SER A 414 9.51 18.92 -25.21
N GLY A 415 10.52 19.80 -25.18
CA GLY A 415 10.28 21.25 -25.18
C GLY A 415 11.42 22.15 -24.68
N SER A 416 12.53 21.62 -24.14
CA SER A 416 13.68 22.45 -23.74
C SER A 416 14.96 21.98 -24.42
N PHE A 417 14.99 22.10 -25.74
CA PHE A 417 16.20 22.29 -26.54
C PHE A 417 15.76 22.86 -27.90
N ILE A 418 15.53 24.17 -27.92
CA ILE A 418 15.84 25.05 -29.05
C ILE A 418 16.69 26.17 -28.46
#